data_AF-A0A258GB14-F1
#
_entry.id   AF-A0A258GB14-F1
#
_cell.length_a   1.000
_cell.length_b   1.000
_cell.length_c   1.000
_cell.angle_alpha   90.00
_cell.angle_beta   90.00
_cell.angle_gamma   90.00
#
_symmetry.space_group_name_H-M   'P 1'
#
loop_
_entity.id
_entity.type
_entity.pdbx_description
1 polymer ?
#
loop_
_entity_poly.entity_id
_entity_poly.type
_entity_poly.pdbx_seq_one_letter_code
_entity_poly.pdbx_strand_id
1 'polypeptide(L)'
;MVLMNKKSDGFTIVELLMVIVVIGILAAISVVAYNGVAAKARDSQRAQDIKTIAKALEVYYIDNGRYPLSTGSTSINNSWSASADASWANLAAQLKPYIGELPVDPTNNGSGIGSTNYGYGYYSNPNTTAASTNFCSASGDYQFYILTYNREGSGLTRETSGTCVGSGLGNSYQDYYRAVR
;
A
#
# COMPACT_ATOMS: atom_id res chain seq x y z
N MET A 1 50.28 -5.73 57.56
CA MET A 1 49.19 -5.98 56.59
C MET A 1 48.18 -4.85 56.74
N VAL A 2 48.14 -3.91 55.80
CA VAL A 2 47.22 -2.76 55.85
C VAL A 2 46.01 -3.10 54.98
N LEU A 3 44.81 -3.05 55.56
CA LEU A 3 43.56 -3.27 54.84
C LEU A 3 43.13 -1.94 54.19
N MET A 4 43.23 -1.86 52.86
CA MET A 4 42.69 -0.74 52.09
C MET A 4 41.17 -0.79 52.11
N ASN A 5 40.56 0.09 52.91
CA ASN A 5 39.13 0.28 52.98
C ASN A 5 38.67 1.03 51.72
N LYS A 6 38.20 0.32 50.69
CA LYS A 6 37.59 0.94 49.51
C LYS A 6 36.28 1.60 49.95
N LYS A 7 36.22 2.93 49.94
CA LYS A 7 34.96 3.66 50.03
C LYS A 7 34.12 3.30 48.81
N SER A 8 33.01 2.62 49.05
CA SER A 8 31.95 2.46 48.07
C SER A 8 31.15 3.75 48.06
N ASP A 9 31.37 4.59 47.05
CA ASP A 9 30.54 5.76 46.80
C ASP A 9 29.15 5.29 46.36
N GLY A 10 28.13 5.65 47.15
CA GLY A 10 26.74 5.35 46.85
C GLY A 10 26.11 6.43 45.98
N PHE A 11 25.26 6.03 45.04
CA PHE A 11 24.44 6.97 44.26
C PHE A 11 23.57 7.82 45.18
N THR A 12 23.52 9.13 44.92
CA THR A 12 22.61 10.02 45.62
C THR A 12 21.18 9.84 45.09
N ILE A 13 20.18 10.06 45.96
CA ILE A 13 18.77 10.03 45.56
C ILE A 13 18.49 11.06 44.47
N VAL A 14 19.19 12.20 44.50
CA VAL A 14 19.05 13.27 43.50
C VAL A 14 19.58 12.85 42.14
N GLU A 15 20.68 12.10 42.08
CA GLU A 15 21.20 11.55 40.81
C GLU A 15 20.24 10.55 40.17
N LEU A 16 19.62 9.67 40.97
CA LEU A 16 18.63 8.74 40.42
C LEU A 16 17.35 9.47 39.99
N LEU A 17 16.93 10.49 40.75
CA LEU A 17 15.73 11.27 40.46
C LEU A 17 15.88 12.10 39.18
N MET A 18 17.02 12.76 38.96
CA MET A 18 17.21 13.54 37.73
C MET A 18 17.24 12.63 36.48
N VAL A 19 17.79 11.42 36.61
CA VAL A 19 17.89 10.46 35.49
C VAL A 19 16.52 10.00 35.04
N ILE A 20 15.64 9.60 35.96
CA ILE A 20 14.27 9.19 35.60
C ILE A 20 13.46 10.34 35.00
N VAL A 21 13.70 11.58 35.45
CA VAL A 21 13.07 12.79 34.88
C VAL A 21 13.51 13.01 33.44
N VAL A 22 14.83 12.97 33.18
CA VAL A 22 15.37 13.13 31.82
C VAL A 22 14.90 12.01 30.89
N ILE A 23 14.92 10.76 31.34
CA ILE A 23 14.41 9.62 30.57
C ILE A 23 12.91 9.80 30.26
N GLY A 24 12.11 10.27 31.23
CA GLY A 24 10.69 10.53 31.02
C GLY A 24 10.42 11.59 29.94
N ILE A 25 11.18 12.70 29.96
CA ILE A 25 11.05 13.77 28.96
C ILE A 25 11.46 13.27 27.57
N LEU A 26 12.60 12.59 27.47
CA LEU A 26 13.09 12.06 26.19
C LEU A 26 12.15 10.99 25.61
N ALA A 27 11.61 10.11 26.46
CA ALA A 27 10.64 9.10 26.05
C ALA A 27 9.37 9.74 25.48
N ALA A 28 8.81 10.77 26.14
CA ALA A 28 7.62 11.46 25.68
C ALA A 28 7.79 12.10 24.29
N ILE A 29 8.92 12.80 24.06
CA ILE A 29 9.22 13.41 22.75
C ILE A 29 9.43 12.34 21.67
N SER A 30 10.14 11.25 22.03
CA SER A 30 10.46 10.18 21.10
C SER A 30 9.22 9.47 20.57
N VAL A 31 8.21 9.25 21.41
CA VAL A 31 6.95 8.58 21.01
C VAL A 31 6.20 9.38 19.94
N VAL A 32 6.10 10.70 20.08
CA VAL A 32 5.39 11.55 19.11
C VAL A 32 6.12 11.60 17.78
N ALA A 33 7.46 11.71 17.80
CA ALA A 33 8.28 11.72 16.59
C ALA A 33 8.23 10.38 15.83
N TYR A 34 8.19 9.26 16.55
CA TYR A 34 8.20 7.91 15.97
C TYR A 34 6.99 7.65 15.06
N ASN A 35 5.79 8.08 15.47
CA ASN A 35 4.56 7.83 14.71
C ASN A 35 4.58 8.44 13.30
N GLY A 36 5.11 9.65 13.14
CA GLY A 36 5.24 10.30 11.83
C GLY A 36 6.26 9.63 10.91
N VAL A 37 7.39 9.17 11.48
CA VAL A 37 8.43 8.45 10.73
C VAL A 37 7.92 7.09 10.25
N ALA A 38 7.21 6.35 11.12
CA ALA A 38 6.65 5.06 10.77
C ALA A 38 5.61 5.14 9.65
N ALA A 39 4.75 6.16 9.66
CA ALA A 39 3.78 6.41 8.59
C ALA A 39 4.47 6.68 7.24
N LYS A 40 5.48 7.55 7.23
CA LYS A 40 6.27 7.86 6.02
C LYS A 40 7.01 6.64 5.46
N ALA A 41 7.52 5.77 6.34
CA ALA A 41 8.16 4.53 5.94
C ALA A 41 7.17 3.57 5.25
N ARG A 42 5.96 3.42 5.81
CA ARG A 42 4.89 2.62 5.19
C ARG A 42 4.48 3.18 3.83
N ASP A 43 4.33 4.50 3.69
CA ASP A 43 4.00 5.11 2.40
C ASP A 43 5.10 4.90 1.35
N SER A 44 6.37 4.95 1.76
CA SER A 44 7.49 4.62 0.87
C SER A 44 7.47 3.16 0.43
N GLN A 45 7.09 2.25 1.32
CA GLN A 45 6.90 0.83 1.00
C GLN A 45 5.73 0.65 0.03
N ARG A 46 4.57 1.25 0.29
CA ARG A 46 3.40 1.20 -0.61
C ARG A 46 3.75 1.64 -2.03
N ALA A 47 4.48 2.74 -2.17
CA ALA A 47 4.90 3.23 -3.48
C ALA A 47 5.86 2.25 -4.21
N GLN A 48 6.68 1.49 -3.49
CA GLN A 48 7.56 0.47 -4.07
C GLN A 48 6.78 -0.81 -4.45
N ASP A 49 5.85 -1.23 -3.61
CA ASP A 49 5.01 -2.40 -3.83
C ASP A 49 4.18 -2.23 -5.11
N ILE A 50 3.54 -1.07 -5.29
CA ILE A 50 2.74 -0.78 -6.50
C ILE A 50 3.58 -0.84 -7.77
N LYS A 51 4.82 -0.33 -7.75
CA LYS A 51 5.73 -0.42 -8.91
C LYS A 51 6.10 -1.87 -9.23
N THR A 52 6.31 -2.67 -8.19
CA THR A 52 6.66 -4.09 -8.32
C THR A 52 5.49 -4.87 -8.92
N ILE A 53 4.27 -4.61 -8.43
CA ILE A 53 3.04 -5.21 -8.96
C ILE A 53 2.83 -4.78 -10.42
N ALA A 54 2.95 -3.49 -10.73
CA ALA A 54 2.83 -2.98 -12.10
C ALA A 54 3.80 -3.69 -13.05
N LYS A 55 5.08 -3.83 -12.67
CA LYS A 55 6.07 -4.55 -13.47
C LYS A 55 5.67 -6.01 -13.73
N ALA A 56 5.16 -6.71 -12.72
CA ALA A 56 4.70 -8.08 -12.88
C ALA A 56 3.51 -8.19 -13.84
N LEU A 57 2.56 -7.23 -13.77
CA LEU A 57 1.43 -7.14 -14.69
C LEU A 57 1.88 -6.90 -16.13
N GLU A 58 2.90 -6.06 -16.35
CA GLU A 58 3.45 -5.82 -17.69
C GLU A 58 4.09 -7.09 -18.27
N VAL A 59 4.85 -7.85 -17.48
CA VAL A 59 5.43 -9.12 -17.95
C VAL A 59 4.33 -10.14 -18.23
N TYR A 60 3.31 -10.23 -17.38
CA TYR A 60 2.14 -11.09 -17.64
C TYR A 60 1.47 -10.75 -18.97
N TYR A 61 1.29 -9.45 -19.26
CA TYR A 61 0.67 -9.00 -20.52
C TYR A 61 1.50 -9.39 -21.74
N ILE A 62 2.82 -9.27 -21.67
CA ILE A 62 3.72 -9.67 -22.77
C ILE A 62 3.52 -11.15 -23.14
N ASP A 63 3.36 -12.01 -22.13
CA ASP A 63 3.23 -13.46 -22.35
C ASP A 63 1.79 -13.88 -22.74
N ASN A 64 0.77 -13.23 -22.20
CA ASN A 64 -0.63 -13.68 -22.31
C ASN A 64 -1.49 -12.81 -23.24
N GLY A 65 -0.98 -11.66 -23.69
CA GLY A 65 -1.68 -10.69 -24.54
C GLY A 65 -2.86 -9.98 -23.84
N ARG A 66 -3.04 -10.19 -22.54
CA ARG A 66 -4.11 -9.61 -21.71
C ARG A 66 -3.63 -9.45 -20.27
N TYR A 67 -4.27 -8.60 -19.49
CA TYR A 67 -4.00 -8.52 -18.05
C TYR A 67 -4.76 -9.61 -17.26
N PRO A 68 -4.28 -10.03 -16.09
CA PRO A 68 -4.97 -11.00 -15.24
C PRO A 68 -6.38 -10.53 -14.91
N LEU A 69 -7.36 -11.42 -15.01
CA LEU A 69 -8.73 -11.08 -14.64
C LEU A 69 -8.88 -11.05 -13.12
N SER A 70 -9.45 -9.96 -12.62
CA SER A 70 -9.92 -9.90 -11.23
C SER A 70 -11.11 -10.84 -11.04
N THR A 71 -10.98 -11.82 -10.13
CA THR A 71 -12.04 -12.83 -9.87
C THR A 71 -12.24 -13.05 -8.38
N GLY A 72 -13.50 -13.29 -7.97
CA GLY A 72 -13.83 -13.74 -6.63
C GLY A 72 -13.82 -12.64 -5.56
N SER A 73 -13.94 -11.38 -5.97
CA SER A 73 -14.03 -10.26 -5.05
C SER A 73 -15.42 -10.13 -4.43
N THR A 74 -15.45 -9.92 -3.12
CA THR A 74 -16.65 -9.51 -2.39
C THR A 74 -16.77 -7.99 -2.29
N SER A 75 -15.80 -7.24 -2.84
CA SER A 75 -15.73 -5.78 -2.77
C SER A 75 -16.24 -5.10 -4.05
N ILE A 76 -16.57 -3.81 -3.90
CA ILE A 76 -17.16 -2.85 -4.86
C ILE A 76 -17.33 -3.40 -6.29
N ASN A 77 -18.57 -3.77 -6.63
CA ASN A 77 -19.01 -4.17 -7.97
C ASN A 77 -18.39 -5.47 -8.53
N ASN A 78 -17.88 -6.39 -7.70
CA ASN A 78 -17.37 -7.73 -8.06
C ASN A 78 -16.24 -7.75 -9.09
N SER A 79 -15.62 -6.61 -9.37
CA SER A 79 -14.66 -6.44 -10.47
C SER A 79 -13.26 -6.02 -10.01
N TRP A 80 -13.07 -5.83 -8.70
CA TRP A 80 -11.83 -5.35 -8.08
C TRP A 80 -11.19 -6.43 -7.22
N SER A 81 -9.91 -6.74 -7.40
CA SER A 81 -9.19 -7.56 -6.44
C SER A 81 -8.61 -6.68 -5.33
N ALA A 82 -8.74 -7.08 -4.06
CA ALA A 82 -8.26 -6.29 -2.94
C ALA A 82 -7.35 -7.07 -2.01
N SER A 83 -6.23 -6.50 -1.58
CA SER A 83 -5.25 -7.18 -0.71
C SER A 83 -5.80 -7.62 0.65
N ALA A 84 -6.91 -7.02 1.07
CA ALA A 84 -7.60 -7.35 2.31
C ALA A 84 -8.68 -8.44 2.15
N ASP A 85 -8.87 -9.01 0.95
CA ASP A 85 -9.87 -10.06 0.70
C ASP A 85 -9.30 -11.29 -0.03
N ALA A 86 -10.14 -12.31 -0.21
CA ALA A 86 -9.74 -13.58 -0.83
C ALA A 86 -9.41 -13.48 -2.34
N SER A 87 -9.86 -12.43 -3.03
CA SER A 87 -9.58 -12.25 -4.46
C SER A 87 -8.12 -11.92 -4.74
N TRP A 88 -7.39 -11.35 -3.76
CA TRP A 88 -5.94 -11.16 -3.87
C TRP A 88 -5.19 -12.46 -4.09
N ALA A 89 -5.64 -13.55 -3.46
CA ALA A 89 -5.04 -14.87 -3.64
C ALA A 89 -5.25 -15.40 -5.06
N ASN A 90 -6.39 -15.11 -5.68
CA ASN A 90 -6.66 -15.48 -7.08
C ASN A 90 -5.75 -14.70 -8.04
N LEU A 91 -5.52 -13.41 -7.79
CA LEU A 91 -4.58 -12.60 -8.55
C LEU A 91 -3.13 -13.09 -8.34
N ALA A 92 -2.75 -13.38 -7.11
CA ALA A 92 -1.43 -13.91 -6.77
C ALA A 92 -1.16 -15.25 -7.46
N ALA A 93 -2.17 -16.13 -7.56
CA ALA A 93 -2.05 -17.39 -8.28
C ALA A 93 -1.75 -17.19 -9.78
N GLN A 94 -2.38 -16.20 -10.42
CA GLN A 94 -2.14 -15.84 -11.82
C GLN A 94 -0.75 -15.20 -12.02
N LEU A 95 -0.28 -14.41 -11.05
CA LEU A 95 0.99 -13.69 -11.13
C LEU A 95 2.19 -14.49 -10.61
N LYS A 96 2.00 -15.67 -10.02
CA LYS A 96 3.05 -16.50 -9.43
C LYS A 96 4.30 -16.74 -10.32
N PRO A 97 4.20 -16.88 -11.66
CA PRO A 97 5.39 -17.00 -12.51
C PRO A 97 6.19 -15.69 -12.66
N TYR A 98 5.54 -14.55 -12.40
CA TYR A 98 6.01 -13.19 -12.69
C TYR A 98 6.47 -12.43 -11.45
N ILE A 99 6.01 -12.85 -10.28
CA ILE A 99 6.37 -12.29 -8.98
C ILE A 99 6.41 -13.41 -7.93
N GLY A 100 7.40 -13.40 -7.04
CA GLY A 100 7.56 -14.44 -6.03
C GLY A 100 6.39 -14.48 -5.04
N GLU A 101 6.06 -13.33 -4.45
CA GLU A 101 4.89 -13.14 -3.61
C GLU A 101 4.26 -11.79 -3.95
N LEU A 102 2.93 -11.76 -4.04
CA LEU A 102 2.21 -10.52 -4.31
C LEU A 102 2.18 -9.67 -3.03
N PRO A 103 2.76 -8.45 -3.01
CA PRO A 103 2.77 -7.62 -1.82
C PRO A 103 1.38 -7.32 -1.30
N VAL A 104 1.28 -7.13 0.01
CA VAL A 104 0.07 -6.66 0.70
C VAL A 104 0.40 -5.37 1.44
N ASP A 105 -0.60 -4.49 1.58
CA ASP A 105 -0.42 -3.24 2.31
C ASP A 105 0.07 -3.51 3.75
N PRO A 106 0.98 -2.70 4.33
CA PRO A 106 1.48 -2.94 5.69
C PRO A 106 0.40 -2.92 6.78
N THR A 107 -0.72 -2.21 6.55
CA THR A 107 -1.85 -2.12 7.47
C THR A 107 -3.00 -3.04 7.06
N ASN A 108 -3.23 -3.19 5.75
CA ASN A 108 -4.17 -4.13 5.11
C ASN A 108 -5.54 -4.28 5.82
N ASN A 109 -6.18 -3.19 6.19
CA ASN A 109 -7.44 -3.21 6.95
C ASN A 109 -8.68 -2.91 6.09
N GLY A 110 -8.57 -2.89 4.75
CA GLY A 110 -9.74 -2.91 3.86
C GLY A 110 -9.43 -2.71 2.38
N SER A 111 -10.49 -2.68 1.57
CA SER A 111 -10.38 -2.73 0.10
C SER A 111 -10.08 -1.35 -0.49
N GLY A 112 -8.98 -1.24 -1.25
CA GLY A 112 -8.31 0.00 -1.67
C GLY A 112 -9.02 0.96 -2.64
N ILE A 113 -10.35 0.93 -2.77
CA ILE A 113 -11.12 1.99 -3.45
C ILE A 113 -12.33 2.36 -2.61
N GLY A 114 -12.67 3.65 -2.53
CA GLY A 114 -13.91 4.07 -1.86
C GLY A 114 -13.85 4.05 -0.34
N SER A 115 -12.97 3.22 0.23
CA SER A 115 -12.84 2.96 1.67
C SER A 115 -11.90 3.94 2.37
N THR A 116 -12.16 4.18 3.65
CA THR A 116 -11.24 4.84 4.60
C THR A 116 -10.07 3.95 5.01
N ASN A 117 -10.01 2.73 4.48
CA ASN A 117 -9.09 1.69 4.91
C ASN A 117 -7.86 1.60 4.00
N TYR A 118 -6.79 1.01 4.52
CA TYR A 118 -5.52 0.81 3.83
C TYR A 118 -5.49 -0.59 3.20
N GLY A 119 -5.15 -0.65 1.93
CA GLY A 119 -5.09 -1.86 1.13
C GLY A 119 -4.79 -1.55 -0.32
N TYR A 120 -4.27 -2.53 -1.05
CA TYR A 120 -4.08 -2.45 -2.48
C TYR A 120 -5.35 -2.88 -3.21
N GLY A 121 -5.77 -2.10 -4.19
CA GLY A 121 -6.82 -2.45 -5.13
C GLY A 121 -6.25 -2.72 -6.51
N TYR A 122 -6.76 -3.73 -7.18
CA TYR A 122 -6.45 -4.06 -8.56
C TYR A 122 -7.74 -4.19 -9.36
N TYR A 123 -7.80 -3.58 -10.52
CA TYR A 123 -8.90 -3.75 -11.47
C TYR A 123 -8.34 -4.00 -12.85
N SER A 124 -9.02 -4.85 -13.62
CA SER A 124 -8.70 -5.16 -15.01
C SER A 124 -9.96 -5.13 -15.85
N ASN A 125 -9.92 -4.54 -17.03
CA ASN A 125 -11.02 -4.69 -17.98
C ASN A 125 -10.96 -6.06 -18.68
N PRO A 126 -12.04 -6.86 -18.69
CA PRO A 126 -12.07 -8.18 -19.32
C PRO A 126 -12.09 -8.21 -20.87
N ASN A 127 -11.86 -7.10 -21.58
CA ASN A 127 -11.97 -7.00 -23.05
C ASN A 127 -13.36 -7.37 -23.59
N THR A 128 -14.42 -6.96 -22.90
CA THR A 128 -15.77 -7.11 -23.44
C THR A 128 -16.17 -5.81 -24.13
N THR A 129 -16.84 -5.91 -25.28
CA THR A 129 -17.42 -4.79 -26.07
C THR A 129 -18.38 -3.88 -25.29
N ALA A 130 -18.59 -4.14 -24.00
CA ALA A 130 -19.36 -3.33 -23.09
C ALA A 130 -18.52 -2.16 -22.56
N ALA A 131 -18.57 -1.04 -23.29
CA ALA A 131 -18.30 0.27 -22.74
C ALA A 131 -19.33 0.61 -21.65
N SER A 132 -19.17 0.12 -20.42
CA SER A 132 -19.85 0.67 -19.23
C SER A 132 -19.39 0.04 -17.92
N THR A 133 -18.23 0.46 -17.43
CA THR A 133 -18.15 0.78 -15.99
C THR A 133 -17.71 2.23 -15.88
N ASN A 134 -18.17 2.94 -14.85
CA ASN A 134 -17.99 4.40 -14.64
C ASN A 134 -16.52 4.91 -14.64
N PHE A 135 -15.55 4.03 -14.91
CA PHE A 135 -14.12 4.27 -14.78
C PHE A 135 -13.46 4.54 -16.15
N CYS A 136 -13.84 3.87 -17.24
CA CYS A 136 -13.21 4.06 -18.57
C CYS A 136 -14.24 4.00 -19.72
N SER A 137 -14.41 5.12 -20.44
CA SER A 137 -15.23 5.20 -21.66
C SER A 137 -14.33 5.22 -22.89
N ALA A 138 -13.78 4.06 -23.27
CA ALA A 138 -13.08 3.87 -24.55
C ALA A 138 -13.87 2.90 -25.43
N SER A 139 -14.13 3.27 -26.69
CA SER A 139 -14.84 2.45 -27.68
C SER A 139 -13.86 1.62 -28.52
N GLY A 140 -13.85 0.29 -28.34
CA GLY A 140 -12.97 -0.68 -29.02
C GLY A 140 -12.47 -1.79 -28.09
N ASP A 141 -11.75 -2.77 -28.64
CA ASP A 141 -11.07 -3.83 -27.87
C ASP A 141 -9.81 -3.24 -27.22
N TYR A 142 -9.87 -2.92 -25.93
CA TYR A 142 -8.72 -2.38 -25.18
C TYR A 142 -8.51 -3.15 -23.88
N GLN A 143 -7.24 -3.27 -23.50
CA GLN A 143 -6.84 -3.83 -22.22
C GLN A 143 -6.20 -2.76 -21.35
N PHE A 144 -6.67 -2.68 -20.09
CA PHE A 144 -6.09 -1.80 -19.08
C PHE A 144 -6.23 -2.41 -17.68
N TYR A 145 -5.37 -1.98 -16.77
CA TYR A 145 -5.50 -2.22 -15.34
C TYR A 145 -5.43 -0.91 -14.55
N ILE A 146 -5.92 -0.96 -13.31
CA ILE A 146 -5.80 0.12 -12.34
C ILE A 146 -5.28 -0.46 -11.03
N LEU A 147 -4.24 0.15 -10.48
CA LEU A 147 -3.75 -0.12 -9.13
C LEU A 147 -4.09 1.05 -8.21
N THR A 148 -4.51 0.75 -6.98
CA THR A 148 -4.90 1.77 -6.01
C THR A 148 -4.35 1.52 -4.61
N TYR A 149 -4.03 2.60 -3.89
CA TYR A 149 -3.65 2.57 -2.49
C TYR A 149 -3.91 3.92 -1.80
N ASN A 150 -3.87 3.92 -0.47
CA ASN A 150 -4.06 5.11 0.36
C ASN A 150 -2.76 5.45 1.11
N ARG A 151 -2.38 6.73 1.13
CA ARG A 151 -1.26 7.24 1.93
C ARG A 151 -1.69 7.70 3.32
N GLU A 152 -0.77 7.68 4.27
CA GLU A 152 -1.01 8.14 5.64
C GLU A 152 -0.68 9.64 5.80
N GLY A 153 -1.61 10.41 6.38
CA GLY A 153 -1.33 11.79 6.81
C GLY A 153 -1.68 12.92 5.83
N SER A 154 -2.26 12.64 4.66
CA SER A 154 -2.61 13.64 3.64
C SER A 154 -4.13 13.85 3.41
N GLY A 155 -4.98 13.44 4.38
CA GLY A 155 -6.41 13.22 4.12
C GLY A 155 -6.60 11.96 3.26
N LEU A 156 -7.82 11.64 2.82
CA LEU A 156 -8.05 10.50 1.91
C LEU A 156 -7.39 10.77 0.54
N THR A 157 -6.09 10.57 0.43
CA THR A 157 -5.36 10.67 -0.83
C THR A 157 -5.35 9.30 -1.46
N ARG A 158 -6.22 9.15 -2.46
CA ARG A 158 -6.33 7.95 -3.28
C ARG A 158 -5.37 8.09 -4.42
N GLU A 159 -4.40 7.21 -4.48
CA GLU A 159 -3.50 7.14 -5.61
C GLU A 159 -3.97 6.01 -6.48
N THR A 160 -4.52 6.35 -7.64
CA THR A 160 -4.90 5.37 -8.67
C THR A 160 -4.06 5.59 -9.91
N SER A 161 -3.89 4.52 -10.65
CA SER A 161 -2.88 4.41 -11.67
C SER A 161 -3.52 3.94 -12.98
N GLY A 162 -3.71 4.81 -13.99
CA GLY A 162 -4.41 4.44 -15.24
C GLY A 162 -4.81 5.63 -16.13
N THR A 163 -5.01 5.40 -17.44
CA THR A 163 -5.57 6.37 -18.40
C THR A 163 -6.89 5.86 -18.91
N CYS A 164 -7.95 6.49 -18.43
CA CYS A 164 -9.32 6.20 -18.81
C CYS A 164 -10.08 7.53 -18.89
N VAL A 165 -10.59 7.89 -20.07
CA VAL A 165 -11.44 9.08 -20.20
C VAL A 165 -12.86 8.66 -19.83
N GLY A 166 -13.24 8.90 -18.59
CA GLY A 166 -14.55 8.59 -18.03
C GLY A 166 -14.75 9.42 -16.76
N SER A 167 -15.94 9.98 -16.58
CA SER A 167 -16.28 11.00 -15.58
C SER A 167 -16.21 10.57 -14.10
N GLY A 168 -15.74 9.35 -13.78
CA GLY A 168 -15.79 8.79 -12.42
C GLY A 168 -14.51 8.92 -11.59
N LEU A 169 -13.37 9.26 -12.19
CA LEU A 169 -12.09 9.39 -11.49
C LEU A 169 -11.52 10.80 -11.74
N GLY A 170 -11.89 11.76 -10.87
CA GLY A 170 -11.34 13.13 -10.89
C GLY A 170 -9.81 13.25 -10.62
N ASN A 171 -9.06 13.69 -11.63
CA ASN A 171 -7.83 14.50 -11.66
C ASN A 171 -6.63 14.27 -10.70
N SER A 172 -6.62 13.32 -9.77
CA SER A 172 -5.48 13.09 -8.83
C SER A 172 -4.57 11.90 -9.20
N TYR A 173 -4.60 11.46 -10.46
CA TYR A 173 -4.26 10.08 -10.85
C TYR A 173 -3.14 9.98 -11.91
N GLN A 174 -1.88 10.22 -11.54
CA GLN A 174 -0.82 10.47 -12.55
C GLN A 174 0.37 9.51 -12.60
N ASP A 175 0.49 8.44 -11.78
CA ASP A 175 1.83 7.83 -11.64
C ASP A 175 2.13 6.49 -12.35
N TYR A 176 1.19 5.60 -12.70
CA TYR A 176 1.49 4.39 -13.53
C TYR A 176 0.29 3.94 -14.38
N TYR A 177 0.11 4.50 -15.57
CA TYR A 177 -0.91 4.05 -16.53
C TYR A 177 -0.32 3.28 -17.70
N ARG A 178 -1.00 2.22 -18.16
CA ARG A 178 -0.78 1.65 -19.50
C ARG A 178 -2.07 1.09 -20.11
N ALA A 179 -2.61 1.82 -21.09
CA ALA A 179 -3.62 1.28 -22.00
C ALA A 179 -2.91 0.64 -23.20
N VAL A 180 -3.27 -0.59 -23.54
CA VAL A 180 -2.75 -1.29 -24.73
C VAL A 180 -3.91 -1.63 -25.65
N ARG A 181 -3.70 -1.35 -26.94
CA ARG A 181 -4.63 -1.62 -28.05
C ARG A 181 -4.28 -2.95 -28.70
#